data_AF-A0A6L3F6F5-F1
#
_entry.id   AF-A0A6L3F6F5-F1
#
_cell.length_a   1.000
_cell.length_b   1.000
_cell.length_c   1.000
_cell.angle_alpha   90.00
_cell.angle_beta   90.00
_cell.angle_gamma   90.00
#
_symmetry.space_group_name_H-M   'P 1'
#
loop_
_entity.id
_entity.type
_entity.pdbx_description
1 polymer ?
#
loop_
_entity_poly.entity_id
_entity_poly.type
_entity_poly.pdbx_seq_one_letter_code
_entity_poly.pdbx_strand_id
1 'polypeptide(L)'
;MDITFAILLIITAFGTCLYWFDFFKSGHVIVIKEEWHLKFEKAFPIADGWMAICALTSAWGLLSGASYGSVFALISAGSLIFLAIIDITFNVQNGLYRKISASAKMKAAVIINSWALLLGIALILNYGIWA
;
A
#
# COMPACT_ATOMS: atom_id res chain seq x y z
N MET A 1 17.74 -12.18 -1.03
CA MET A 1 16.79 -11.24 -0.39
C MET A 1 16.00 -10.47 -1.44
N ASP A 2 16.63 -10.09 -2.55
CA ASP A 2 15.98 -9.39 -3.67
C ASP A 2 14.79 -10.12 -4.27
N ILE A 3 14.88 -11.44 -4.47
CA ILE A 3 13.75 -12.25 -4.96
C ILE A 3 12.54 -12.13 -4.01
N THR A 4 12.77 -12.15 -2.69
CA THR A 4 11.71 -12.02 -1.70
C THR A 4 11.03 -10.65 -1.82
N PHE A 5 11.80 -9.56 -1.84
CA PHE A 5 11.23 -8.22 -1.99
C PHE A 5 10.54 -8.02 -3.33
N ALA A 6 11.09 -8.54 -4.42
CA ALA A 6 10.45 -8.50 -5.72
C ALA A 6 9.07 -9.17 -5.70
N ILE A 7 8.94 -10.36 -5.09
CA ILE A 7 7.66 -11.06 -4.95
C ILE A 7 6.69 -10.23 -4.10
N LEU A 8 7.14 -9.67 -2.97
CA LEU A 8 6.29 -8.85 -2.08
C LEU A 8 5.80 -7.57 -2.80
N LEU A 9 6.65 -6.94 -3.60
CA LEU A 9 6.31 -5.75 -4.40
C LEU A 9 5.32 -6.08 -5.52
N ILE A 10 5.48 -7.24 -6.19
CA ILE A 10 4.50 -7.75 -7.15
C ILE A 10 3.15 -7.97 -6.46
N ILE A 11 3.11 -8.70 -5.34
CA ILE A 11 1.89 -8.93 -4.56
C ILE A 11 1.23 -7.60 -4.17
N THR A 12 2.03 -6.61 -3.76
CA THR A 12 1.54 -5.28 -3.40
C THR A 12 0.88 -4.57 -4.57
N ALA A 13 1.52 -4.54 -5.74
CA ALA A 13 0.96 -3.90 -6.93
C ALA A 13 -0.32 -4.59 -7.40
N PHE A 14 -0.33 -5.92 -7.48
CA PHE A 14 -1.53 -6.68 -7.87
C PHE A 14 -2.65 -6.56 -6.84
N GLY A 15 -2.33 -6.64 -5.54
CA GLY A 15 -3.29 -6.44 -4.46
C GLY A 15 -3.93 -5.06 -4.51
N THR A 16 -3.17 -4.02 -4.84
CA THR A 16 -3.66 -2.65 -5.03
C THR A 16 -4.65 -2.57 -6.19
N CYS A 17 -4.32 -3.18 -7.34
CA CYS A 17 -5.25 -3.24 -8.48
C CYS A 17 -6.55 -3.97 -8.12
N LEU A 18 -6.47 -5.08 -7.38
CA LEU A 18 -7.65 -5.83 -6.93
C LEU A 18 -8.50 -5.03 -5.93
N TYR A 19 -7.86 -4.31 -4.99
CA TYR A 19 -8.56 -3.43 -4.05
C TYR A 19 -9.38 -2.38 -4.80
N TRP A 20 -8.77 -1.66 -5.74
CA TRP A 20 -9.47 -0.64 -6.51
C TRP A 20 -10.55 -1.21 -7.43
N PHE A 21 -10.29 -2.37 -8.04
CA PHE A 21 -11.31 -3.07 -8.83
C PHE A 21 -12.54 -3.40 -7.98
N ASP A 22 -12.36 -3.96 -6.77
CA ASP A 22 -13.47 -4.22 -5.86
C ASP A 22 -14.15 -2.92 -5.42
N PHE A 23 -13.37 -1.90 -5.03
CA PHE A 23 -13.89 -0.60 -4.58
C PHE A 23 -14.86 0.01 -5.60
N PHE A 24 -14.47 0.07 -6.88
CA PHE A 24 -15.27 0.68 -7.93
C PHE A 24 -16.40 -0.21 -8.46
N LYS A 25 -16.24 -1.54 -8.44
CA LYS A 25 -17.22 -2.45 -9.04
C LYS A 25 -18.25 -2.98 -8.04
N SER A 26 -17.82 -3.33 -6.84
CA SER A 26 -18.63 -4.08 -5.88
C SER A 26 -18.74 -3.41 -4.52
N GLY A 27 -17.76 -2.60 -4.12
CA GLY A 27 -17.74 -1.86 -2.87
C GLY A 27 -17.65 -2.76 -1.63
N HIS A 28 -17.12 -3.97 -1.74
CA HIS A 28 -16.96 -4.87 -0.60
C HIS A 28 -15.89 -4.35 0.37
N VAL A 29 -14.87 -3.68 -0.12
CA VAL A 29 -13.81 -3.05 0.70
C VAL A 29 -14.26 -1.77 1.42
N ILE A 30 -15.38 -1.14 1.03
CA ILE A 30 -15.85 0.13 1.61
C ILE A 30 -16.31 -0.06 3.06
N VAL A 31 -15.55 0.51 4.01
CA VAL A 31 -15.80 0.41 5.46
C VAL A 31 -17.12 1.07 5.87
N ILE A 32 -17.35 2.30 5.41
CA ILE A 32 -18.61 3.04 5.60
C ILE A 32 -18.97 3.80 4.31
N LYS A 33 -20.27 3.98 4.07
CA LYS A 33 -20.80 4.62 2.83
C LYS A 33 -21.09 6.11 2.98
N GLU A 34 -20.46 6.75 3.96
CA GLU A 34 -20.59 8.19 4.16
C GLU A 34 -19.85 8.96 3.06
N GLU A 35 -20.41 10.09 2.61
CA GLU A 35 -19.86 10.85 1.48
C GLU A 35 -18.42 11.32 1.74
N TRP A 36 -18.13 11.79 2.96
CA TRP A 36 -16.80 12.26 3.34
C TRP A 36 -15.75 11.14 3.29
N HIS A 37 -16.13 9.92 3.69
CA HIS A 37 -15.25 8.75 3.62
C HIS A 37 -15.00 8.35 2.17
N LEU A 38 -16.05 8.33 1.35
CA LEU A 38 -15.91 8.00 -0.07
C LEU A 38 -15.08 9.04 -0.83
N LYS A 39 -15.19 10.33 -0.48
CA LYS A 39 -14.34 11.39 -1.05
C LYS A 39 -12.87 11.21 -0.67
N PHE A 40 -12.61 10.89 0.60
CA PHE A 40 -11.26 10.60 1.07
C PHE A 40 -10.67 9.43 0.30
N GLU A 41 -11.31 8.26 0.29
CA GLU A 41 -10.84 7.07 -0.43
C GLU A 41 -10.60 7.37 -1.93
N LYS A 42 -11.54 8.04 -2.59
CA LYS A 42 -11.41 8.37 -4.03
C LYS A 42 -10.26 9.32 -4.37
N ALA A 43 -9.58 9.91 -3.38
CA ALA A 43 -8.36 10.69 -3.62
C ALA A 43 -7.11 9.82 -3.85
N PHE A 44 -7.15 8.54 -3.45
CA PHE A 44 -6.01 7.62 -3.45
C PHE A 44 -5.71 6.89 -4.78
N PRO A 45 -6.64 6.63 -5.72
CA PRO A 45 -6.35 5.77 -6.88
C PRO A 45 -5.12 6.15 -7.69
N ILE A 46 -4.88 7.46 -7.87
CA ILE A 46 -3.69 7.95 -8.61
C ILE A 46 -2.42 7.74 -7.79
N ALA A 47 -2.44 8.03 -6.50
CA ALA A 47 -1.29 7.88 -5.62
C ALA A 47 -0.92 6.40 -5.42
N ASP A 48 -1.92 5.54 -5.23
CA ASP A 48 -1.78 4.09 -5.18
C ASP A 48 -1.26 3.52 -6.51
N GLY A 49 -1.75 4.05 -7.63
CA GLY A 49 -1.27 3.70 -8.96
C GLY A 49 0.22 4.02 -9.15
N TRP A 50 0.66 5.21 -8.70
CA TRP A 50 2.08 5.57 -8.71
C TRP A 50 2.92 4.61 -7.86
N MET A 51 2.47 4.31 -6.64
CA MET A 51 3.11 3.34 -5.76
C MET A 51 3.22 1.96 -6.43
N ALA A 52 2.15 1.48 -7.05
CA ALA A 52 2.10 0.18 -7.72
C ALA A 52 3.03 0.12 -8.93
N ILE A 53 3.13 1.19 -9.73
CA ILE A 53 4.09 1.29 -10.84
C ILE A 53 5.52 1.21 -10.29
N CYS A 54 5.86 1.99 -9.27
CA CYS A 54 7.17 1.95 -8.65
C CYS A 54 7.51 0.56 -8.10
N ALA A 55 6.55 -0.10 -7.47
CA ALA A 55 6.71 -1.46 -6.96
C ALA A 55 7.00 -2.47 -8.08
N LEU A 56 6.27 -2.42 -9.20
CA LEU A 56 6.51 -3.30 -10.34
C LEU A 56 7.85 -3.01 -11.03
N THR A 57 8.21 -1.74 -11.23
CA THR A 57 9.51 -1.36 -11.79
C THR A 57 10.65 -1.82 -10.89
N SER A 58 10.50 -1.67 -9.57
CA SER A 58 11.47 -2.18 -8.60
C SER A 58 11.58 -3.70 -8.68
N ALA A 59 10.47 -4.43 -8.63
CA ALA A 59 10.48 -5.88 -8.70
C ALA A 59 11.15 -6.40 -9.98
N TRP A 60 10.84 -5.79 -11.12
CA TRP A 60 11.49 -6.12 -12.39
C TRP A 60 13.01 -5.88 -12.33
N GLY A 61 13.43 -4.72 -11.82
CA GLY A 61 14.86 -4.40 -11.67
C GLY A 61 15.59 -5.35 -10.72
N LEU A 62 14.98 -5.69 -9.58
CA LEU A 62 15.54 -6.64 -8.61
C LEU A 62 15.68 -8.05 -9.20
N LEU A 63 14.69 -8.52 -9.96
CA LEU A 63 14.73 -9.85 -10.60
C LEU A 63 15.74 -9.91 -11.76
N SER A 64 15.99 -8.79 -12.43
CA SER A 64 16.97 -8.70 -13.52
C SER A 64 18.36 -8.26 -13.07
N GLY A 65 18.57 -8.05 -11.76
CA GLY A 65 19.85 -7.60 -11.19
C GLY A 65 20.26 -6.19 -11.60
N ALA A 66 19.30 -5.36 -12.02
CA ALA A 66 19.55 -4.02 -12.50
C ALA A 66 19.58 -3.00 -11.36
N SER A 67 20.48 -2.02 -11.44
CA SER A 67 20.70 -1.01 -10.39
C SER A 67 19.50 -0.11 -10.11
N TYR A 68 18.59 0.08 -11.08
CA TYR A 68 17.36 0.85 -10.84
C TYR A 68 16.38 0.12 -9.90
N GLY A 69 16.54 -1.19 -9.67
CA GLY A 69 15.66 -1.98 -8.80
C GLY A 69 15.62 -1.45 -7.36
N SER A 70 16.79 -1.14 -6.79
CA SER A 70 16.92 -0.57 -5.44
C SER A 70 16.43 0.87 -5.38
N VAL A 71 16.67 1.69 -6.42
CA VAL A 71 16.17 3.07 -6.49
C VAL A 71 14.64 3.08 -6.44
N PHE A 72 13.99 2.29 -7.29
CA PHE A 72 12.52 2.20 -7.28
C PHE A 72 11.98 1.49 -6.03
N ALA A 73 12.77 0.63 -5.38
CA ALA A 73 12.40 0.06 -4.08
C ALA A 73 12.25 1.16 -3.03
N LEU A 74 13.17 2.13 -2.99
CA LEU A 74 13.12 3.27 -2.06
C LEU A 74 11.97 4.24 -2.39
N ILE A 75 11.70 4.50 -3.68
CA ILE A 75 10.55 5.33 -4.10
C ILE A 75 9.23 4.64 -3.71
N SER A 76 9.13 3.33 -3.93
CA SER A 76 7.97 2.53 -3.52
C SER A 76 7.83 2.55 -2.00
N ALA A 77 8.93 2.40 -1.25
CA ALA A 77 8.94 2.43 0.20
C ALA A 77 8.41 3.74 0.79
N GLY A 78 8.89 4.88 0.29
CA GLY A 78 8.39 6.19 0.72
C GLY A 78 6.90 6.36 0.42
N SER A 79 6.45 5.90 -0.76
CA SER A 79 5.05 5.93 -1.15
C SER A 79 4.19 5.06 -0.22
N LEU A 80 4.60 3.82 0.05
CA LEU A 80 3.90 2.89 0.95
C LEU A 80 3.76 3.44 2.37
N ILE A 81 4.84 3.98 2.94
CA ILE A 81 4.84 4.54 4.29
C ILE A 81 3.91 5.75 4.35
N PHE A 82 4.02 6.67 3.38
CA PHE A 82 3.17 7.86 3.35
C PHE A 82 1.68 7.49 3.25
N LEU A 83 1.33 6.59 2.33
CA LEU A 83 -0.06 6.12 2.15
C LEU A 83 -0.60 5.41 3.39
N ALA A 84 0.20 4.56 4.04
CA ALA A 84 -0.19 3.92 5.29
C ALA A 84 -0.42 4.95 6.41
N ILE A 85 0.48 5.93 6.57
CA ILE A 85 0.37 6.92 7.65
C ILE A 85 -0.84 7.82 7.45
N ILE A 86 -1.12 8.29 6.24
CA ILE A 86 -2.30 9.14 6.00
C ILE A 86 -3.60 8.35 6.26
N ASP A 87 -3.66 7.08 5.87
CA ASP A 87 -4.86 6.25 6.11
C ASP A 87 -5.02 5.90 7.59
N ILE A 88 -3.93 5.54 8.29
CA ILE A 88 -3.95 5.34 9.75
C ILE A 88 -4.42 6.60 10.47
N THR A 89 -3.88 7.77 10.08
CA THR A 89 -4.24 9.06 10.67
C THR A 89 -5.72 9.33 10.49
N PHE A 90 -6.24 9.16 9.27
CA PHE A 90 -7.65 9.34 8.97
C PHE A 90 -8.54 8.41 9.79
N ASN A 91 -8.20 7.12 9.86
CA ASN A 91 -8.95 6.13 10.63
C ASN A 91 -8.97 6.44 12.13
N VAL A 92 -7.84 6.90 12.69
CA VAL A 92 -7.76 7.30 14.10
C VAL A 92 -8.59 8.56 14.36
N GLN A 93 -8.43 9.60 13.55
CA GLN A 93 -9.13 10.88 13.72
C GLN A 93 -10.66 10.73 13.61
N ASN A 94 -11.13 9.83 12.75
CA ASN A 94 -12.57 9.58 12.55
C ASN A 94 -13.10 8.40 13.38
N GLY A 95 -12.28 7.83 14.28
CA GLY A 95 -12.69 6.76 15.19
C GLY A 95 -13.07 5.44 14.51
N LEU A 96 -12.64 5.21 13.27
CA LEU A 96 -13.00 4.04 12.46
C LEU A 96 -12.43 2.74 13.04
N TYR A 97 -11.26 2.79 13.68
CA TYR A 97 -10.65 1.63 14.35
C TYR A 97 -11.48 1.05 15.51
N ARG A 98 -12.45 1.81 16.07
CA ARG A 98 -13.39 1.25 17.04
C ARG A 98 -14.29 0.16 16.43
N LYS A 99 -14.40 0.12 15.10
CA LYS A 99 -15.20 -0.86 14.35
C LYS A 99 -14.44 -2.15 14.03
N ILE A 100 -13.15 -2.28 14.39
CA ILE A 100 -12.33 -3.45 14.04
C ILE A 100 -12.96 -4.77 14.51
N SER A 101 -13.51 -4.84 15.72
CA SER A 101 -14.09 -6.09 16.26
C SER A 101 -15.27 -6.59 15.43
N ALA A 102 -16.09 -5.67 14.91
CA ALA A 102 -17.36 -5.97 14.23
C ALA A 102 -17.29 -5.86 12.69
N SER A 103 -16.25 -5.27 12.12
CA SER A 103 -16.14 -5.02 10.67
C SER A 103 -14.97 -5.77 10.05
N ALA A 104 -15.27 -6.80 9.24
CA ALA A 104 -14.26 -7.50 8.46
C ALA A 104 -13.50 -6.57 7.50
N LYS A 105 -14.18 -5.54 6.98
CA LYS A 105 -13.59 -4.53 6.08
C LYS A 105 -12.55 -3.68 6.79
N MET A 106 -12.86 -3.27 8.02
CA MET A 106 -11.92 -2.51 8.85
C MET A 106 -10.71 -3.37 9.23
N LYS A 107 -10.90 -4.67 9.50
CA LYS A 107 -9.78 -5.61 9.71
C LYS A 107 -8.88 -5.68 8.48
N ALA A 108 -9.46 -5.78 7.29
CA ALA A 108 -8.71 -5.81 6.03
C ALA A 108 -7.89 -4.51 5.84
N ALA A 109 -8.49 -3.33 6.08
CA ALA A 109 -7.78 -2.06 6.00
C ALA A 109 -6.62 -1.97 7.01
N VAL A 110 -6.78 -2.45 8.26
CA VAL A 110 -5.65 -2.55 9.22
C VAL A 110 -4.51 -3.43 8.70
N ILE A 111 -4.85 -4.56 8.07
CA ILE A 111 -3.85 -5.46 7.47
C ILE A 111 -3.11 -4.76 6.33
N ILE A 112 -3.82 -4.07 5.45
CA ILE A 112 -3.24 -3.31 4.33
C ILE A 112 -2.31 -2.20 4.85
N ASN A 113 -2.76 -1.42 5.83
CA ASN A 113 -1.94 -0.36 6.43
C ASN A 113 -0.68 -0.90 7.11
N SER A 114 -0.82 -2.01 7.84
CA SER A 114 0.31 -2.67 8.49
C SER A 114 1.29 -3.23 7.46
N TRP A 115 0.77 -3.86 6.40
CA TRP A 115 1.58 -4.35 5.28
C TRP A 115 2.37 -3.22 4.64
N ALA A 116 1.70 -2.14 4.24
CA ALA A 116 2.34 -1.01 3.57
C ALA A 116 3.41 -0.36 4.46
N LEU A 117 3.10 -0.14 5.75
CA LEU A 117 4.05 0.45 6.69
C LEU A 117 5.28 -0.46 6.89
N LEU A 118 5.06 -1.75 7.19
CA LEU A 118 6.15 -2.69 7.50
C LEU A 118 7.01 -3.00 6.27
N LEU A 119 6.38 -3.20 5.10
CA LEU A 119 7.11 -3.44 3.86
C LEU A 119 7.93 -2.22 3.47
N GLY A 120 7.35 -1.02 3.56
CA GLY A 120 8.09 0.22 3.28
C GLY A 120 9.30 0.39 4.21
N ILE A 121 9.14 0.17 5.51
CA ILE A 121 10.27 0.22 6.46
C ILE A 121 11.32 -0.83 6.09
N ALA A 122 10.90 -2.08 5.81
CA ALA A 122 11.82 -3.15 5.45
C ALA A 122 12.64 -2.83 4.19
N LEU A 123 12.01 -2.23 3.17
CA LEU A 123 12.69 -1.80 1.94
C LEU A 123 13.72 -0.69 2.21
N ILE A 124 13.41 0.28 3.07
CA ILE A 124 14.36 1.32 3.48
C ILE A 124 15.56 0.70 4.21
N LEU A 125 15.29 -0.17 5.19
CA LEU A 125 16.37 -0.82 5.95
C LEU A 125 17.29 -1.66 5.04
N ASN A 126 16.73 -2.23 3.97
CA ASN A 126 17.47 -3.07 3.05
C ASN A 126 18.29 -2.29 2.03
N TYR A 127 17.64 -1.36 1.34
CA TYR A 127 18.19 -0.70 0.16
C TYR A 127 18.67 0.73 0.44
N GLY A 128 18.32 1.32 1.58
CA GLY A 128 18.60 2.72 1.90
C GLY A 128 19.76 2.94 2.87
N ILE A 129 20.09 1.95 3.70
CA ILE A 129 21.16 2.08 4.72
C ILE A 129 22.56 1.82 4.12
N TRP A 130 22.61 1.21 2.94
CA TRP A 130 23.86 0.78 2.29
C TRP A 130 24.05 1.38 0.89
N ALA A 131 23.21 2.35 0.52
CA ALA A 131 23.29 3.09 -0.74
C ALA A 131 24.32 4.22 -0.68
#